data_AF-A0A1G8SWZ8-F1
#
_entry.id   AF-A0A1G8SWZ8-F1
#
_cell.length_a   1.000
_cell.length_b   1.000
_cell.length_c   1.000
_cell.angle_alpha   90.00
_cell.angle_beta   90.00
_cell.angle_gamma   90.00
#
_symmetry.space_group_name_H-M   'P 1'
#
loop_
_entity.id
_entity.type
_entity.pdbx_description
1 polymer ?
#
loop_
_entity_poly.entity_id
_entity_poly.type
_entity_poly.pdbx_seq_one_letter_code
_entity_poly.pdbx_strand_id
1 'polypeptide(L)'
;MLRCWMAVGLMLAGPAMADPFRVTGVAADDFLNVRAGPSTRFEVVAQLPNGSGGLSKEVCALVKPAPDAANRADLPEWCAISQGGAILGWVNARYLSPDSGAPADLPLMRGFRGDDDPCRLVGESAATVNYLDHTRWLVGCPAGSAGLAEILEEFGGDEVDRIGGYVLISVPGAE
;
A
#
# COMPACT_ATOMS: atom_id res chain seq x y z
N MET A 1 55.08 -3.18 -12.69
CA MET A 1 54.14 -2.27 -12.00
C MET A 1 52.73 -2.62 -12.45
N LEU A 2 52.00 -3.40 -11.64
CA LEU A 2 50.66 -3.90 -11.97
C LEU A 2 49.64 -2.85 -11.47
N ARG A 3 48.96 -2.14 -12.37
CA ARG A 3 47.91 -1.19 -11.99
C ARG A 3 46.59 -1.95 -11.82
N CYS A 4 46.20 -2.21 -10.57
CA CYS A 4 44.83 -2.55 -10.22
C CYS A 4 43.93 -1.38 -10.57
N TRP A 5 42.97 -1.59 -11.48
CA TRP A 5 41.87 -0.67 -11.69
C TRP A 5 40.74 -1.08 -10.75
N MET A 6 40.42 -0.23 -9.76
CA MET A 6 39.17 -0.32 -9.03
C MET A 6 38.06 0.24 -9.93
N ALA A 7 37.18 -0.64 -10.41
CA ALA A 7 35.91 -0.22 -10.98
C ALA A 7 34.98 0.15 -9.81
N VAL A 8 34.75 1.44 -9.60
CA VAL A 8 33.69 1.92 -8.71
C VAL A 8 32.37 1.74 -9.46
N GLY A 9 31.61 0.72 -9.09
CA GLY A 9 30.26 0.50 -9.61
C GLY A 9 29.29 1.52 -9.02
N LEU A 10 28.76 2.41 -9.86
CA LEU A 10 27.65 3.29 -9.50
C LEU A 10 26.37 2.45 -9.47
N MET A 11 25.86 2.13 -8.28
CA MET A 11 24.52 1.59 -8.12
C MET A 11 23.51 2.71 -8.35
N LEU A 12 22.82 2.68 -9.49
CA LEU A 12 21.65 3.51 -9.71
C LEU A 12 20.52 2.94 -8.85
N ALA A 13 20.22 3.58 -7.72
CA ALA A 13 18.96 3.39 -7.04
C ALA A 13 17.85 3.88 -7.98
N GLY A 14 17.03 2.96 -8.49
CA GLY A 14 15.82 3.33 -9.23
C GLY A 14 14.88 4.16 -8.34
N PRO A 15 13.99 4.98 -8.92
CA PRO A 15 13.01 5.71 -8.12
C PRO A 15 12.19 4.70 -7.29
N ALA A 16 12.10 4.95 -5.99
CA ALA A 16 11.12 4.27 -5.16
C ALA A 16 9.74 4.55 -5.75
N MET A 17 9.07 3.52 -6.23
CA MET A 17 7.70 3.64 -6.72
C MET A 17 6.86 4.08 -5.52
N ALA A 18 6.21 5.25 -5.60
CA ALA A 18 5.29 5.67 -4.55
C ALA A 18 4.23 4.59 -4.35
N ASP A 19 3.81 4.35 -3.11
CA ASP A 19 2.82 3.32 -2.82
C ASP A 19 1.53 3.59 -3.61
N PRO A 20 0.98 2.58 -4.31
CA PRO A 20 -0.27 2.73 -5.02
C PRO A 20 -1.41 3.00 -4.03
N PHE A 21 -2.52 3.49 -4.56
CA PHE A 21 -3.76 3.79 -3.84
C PHE A 21 -4.91 3.01 -4.48
N ARG A 22 -5.92 2.74 -3.66
CA ARG A 22 -7.20 2.20 -4.11
C ARG A 22 -8.38 3.02 -3.64
N VAL A 23 -9.47 2.94 -4.39
CA VAL A 23 -10.76 3.52 -4.00
C VAL A 23 -11.36 2.73 -2.84
N THR A 24 -11.75 3.42 -1.78
CA THR A 24 -12.45 2.86 -0.62
C THR A 24 -13.61 3.76 -0.19
N GLY A 25 -14.52 3.25 0.66
CA GLY A 25 -15.60 4.05 1.25
C GLY A 25 -16.73 4.43 0.29
N VAL A 26 -16.81 3.79 -0.88
CA VAL A 26 -17.92 3.89 -1.85
C VAL A 26 -18.81 2.65 -1.69
N ALA A 27 -20.13 2.82 -1.79
CA ALA A 27 -21.08 1.71 -1.71
C ALA A 27 -20.89 0.73 -2.90
N ALA A 28 -21.34 -0.51 -2.75
CA ALA A 28 -21.11 -1.58 -3.74
C ALA A 28 -21.81 -1.31 -5.09
N ASP A 29 -22.88 -0.52 -5.08
CA ASP A 29 -23.70 -0.12 -6.23
C ASP A 29 -23.46 1.35 -6.65
N ASP A 30 -22.38 1.97 -6.19
CA ASP A 30 -22.04 3.37 -6.44
C ASP A 30 -20.60 3.54 -6.98
N PHE A 31 -20.28 4.74 -7.43
CA PHE A 31 -18.99 5.09 -8.03
C PHE A 31 -18.37 6.35 -7.40
N LEU A 32 -17.05 6.32 -7.28
CA LEU A 32 -16.27 7.54 -7.10
C LEU A 32 -16.19 8.30 -8.42
N ASN A 33 -16.75 9.49 -8.45
CA ASN A 33 -16.63 10.39 -9.59
C ASN A 33 -15.21 11.00 -9.67
N VAL A 34 -14.56 10.80 -10.81
CA VAL A 34 -13.32 11.47 -11.21
C VAL A 34 -13.69 12.73 -12.00
N ARG A 35 -13.14 13.87 -11.63
CA ARG A 35 -13.55 15.18 -12.12
C ARG A 35 -12.45 15.93 -12.86
N ALA A 36 -12.83 16.87 -13.74
CA ALA A 36 -11.87 17.69 -14.46
C ALA A 36 -11.03 18.64 -13.56
N GLY A 37 -11.46 18.87 -12.31
CA GLY A 37 -10.78 19.74 -11.36
C GLY A 37 -11.11 19.43 -9.89
N PRO A 38 -10.40 20.06 -8.93
CA PRO A 38 -10.41 19.69 -7.51
C PRO A 38 -11.63 20.24 -6.74
N SER A 39 -12.84 19.93 -7.20
CA SER A 39 -14.10 20.28 -6.53
C SER A 39 -15.27 19.53 -7.15
N THR A 40 -16.37 19.40 -6.40
CA THR A 40 -17.65 18.87 -6.92
C THR A 40 -18.28 19.74 -8.00
N ARG A 41 -17.79 20.97 -8.22
CA ARG A 41 -18.26 21.90 -9.25
C ARG A 41 -17.72 21.60 -10.65
N PHE A 42 -16.64 20.84 -10.76
CA PHE A 42 -16.10 20.42 -12.06
C PHE A 42 -16.89 19.24 -12.60
N GLU A 43 -16.95 19.13 -13.93
CA GLU A 43 -17.60 18.02 -14.61
C GLU A 43 -16.95 16.67 -14.24
N VAL A 44 -17.77 15.62 -14.29
CA VAL A 44 -17.31 14.24 -14.12
C VAL A 44 -16.77 13.76 -15.46
N VAL A 45 -15.52 13.30 -15.47
CA VAL A 45 -14.81 12.83 -16.67
C VAL A 45 -14.60 11.31 -16.68
N ALA A 46 -14.65 10.67 -15.51
CA ALA A 46 -14.64 9.22 -15.36
C ALA A 46 -15.30 8.79 -14.04
N GLN A 47 -15.52 7.49 -13.88
CA GLN A 47 -16.08 6.89 -12.68
C GLN A 47 -15.27 5.65 -12.29
N LEU A 48 -15.00 5.49 -11.00
CA LEU A 48 -14.24 4.36 -10.45
C LEU A 48 -15.09 3.62 -9.42
N PRO A 49 -15.32 2.30 -9.56
CA PRO A 49 -16.00 1.52 -8.54
C PRO A 49 -15.14 1.42 -7.27
N ASN A 50 -15.80 1.05 -6.16
CA ASN A 50 -15.10 0.70 -4.94
C ASN A 50 -14.04 -0.38 -5.21
N GLY A 51 -12.83 -0.15 -4.74
CA GLY A 51 -11.70 -1.04 -4.90
C GLY A 51 -10.92 -0.98 -6.21
N SER A 52 -11.19 0.01 -7.07
CA SER A 52 -10.24 0.35 -8.13
C SER A 52 -8.86 0.66 -7.54
N GLY A 53 -7.86 -0.19 -7.81
CA GLY A 53 -6.50 -0.08 -7.26
C GLY A 53 -5.45 0.33 -8.29
N GLY A 54 -4.18 0.35 -7.89
CA GLY A 54 -3.06 0.73 -8.78
C GLY A 54 -3.07 2.21 -9.20
N LEU A 55 -3.70 3.07 -8.38
CA LEU A 55 -3.77 4.51 -8.62
C LEU A 55 -2.58 5.22 -7.99
N SER A 56 -2.03 6.25 -8.63
CA SER A 56 -1.03 7.12 -8.01
C SER A 56 -1.64 8.48 -7.68
N LYS A 57 -1.29 9.07 -6.52
CA LYS A 57 -1.57 10.48 -6.21
C LYS A 57 -0.47 11.34 -6.81
N GLU A 58 -0.82 12.22 -7.75
CA GLU A 58 0.16 13.07 -8.44
C GLU A 58 0.28 14.45 -7.79
N VAL A 59 -0.84 15.17 -7.72
CA VAL A 59 -0.90 16.51 -7.13
C VAL A 59 -2.11 16.57 -6.21
N CYS A 60 -1.91 17.03 -4.98
CA CYS A 60 -2.97 17.20 -3.99
C CYS A 60 -3.12 18.65 -3.55
N ALA A 61 -4.36 19.09 -3.36
CA ALA A 61 -4.71 20.43 -2.95
C ALA A 61 -5.83 20.42 -1.91
N LEU A 62 -5.63 21.17 -0.82
CA LEU A 62 -6.69 21.52 0.11
C LEU A 62 -7.54 22.64 -0.53
N VAL A 63 -8.79 22.34 -0.85
CA VAL A 63 -9.64 23.28 -1.61
C VAL A 63 -10.72 23.88 -0.74
N LYS A 64 -10.73 25.21 -0.68
CA LYS A 64 -11.85 25.97 -0.11
C LYS A 64 -13.07 25.84 -1.04
N PRO A 65 -14.24 25.41 -0.54
CA PRO A 65 -15.38 25.09 -1.40
C PRO A 65 -15.98 26.31 -2.11
N ALA A 66 -15.78 27.51 -1.55
CA ALA A 66 -16.16 28.78 -2.16
C ALA A 66 -15.28 29.92 -1.61
N PRO A 67 -15.05 31.02 -2.35
CA PRO A 67 -14.24 32.15 -1.88
C PRO A 67 -14.76 32.75 -0.56
N ASP A 68 -16.07 32.81 -0.43
CA ASP A 68 -16.85 33.36 0.68
C ASP A 68 -17.13 32.35 1.80
N ALA A 69 -16.82 31.07 1.61
CA ALA A 69 -16.97 30.08 2.68
C ALA A 69 -16.15 30.50 3.91
N ALA A 70 -16.61 30.16 5.12
CA ALA A 70 -15.77 30.34 6.30
C ALA A 70 -14.47 29.54 6.13
N ASN A 71 -13.35 30.10 6.58
CA ASN A 71 -12.11 29.33 6.67
C ASN A 71 -12.34 28.22 7.70
N ARG A 72 -12.23 26.97 7.25
CA ARG A 72 -12.31 25.82 8.15
C ARG A 72 -10.95 25.18 8.26
N ALA A 73 -10.67 24.57 9.40
CA ALA A 73 -9.44 23.81 9.61
C ALA A 73 -9.43 22.52 8.78
N ASP A 74 -10.61 21.99 8.44
CA ASP A 74 -10.83 20.71 7.75
C ASP A 74 -11.19 20.92 6.27
N LEU A 75 -10.34 21.63 5.51
CA LEU A 75 -10.54 21.76 4.07
C LEU A 75 -10.46 20.38 3.39
N PRO A 76 -11.36 20.06 2.44
CA PRO A 76 -11.28 18.81 1.71
C PRO A 76 -10.01 18.78 0.85
N GLU A 77 -9.24 17.71 0.98
CA GLU A 77 -8.15 17.41 0.05
C GLU A 77 -8.71 16.78 -1.24
N TRP A 78 -8.29 17.31 -2.36
CA TRP A 78 -8.52 16.75 -3.69
C TRP A 78 -7.19 16.38 -4.32
N CYS A 79 -7.13 15.24 -4.98
CA CYS A 79 -5.92 14.79 -5.64
C CYS A 79 -6.18 14.44 -7.10
N ALA A 80 -5.30 14.93 -7.97
CA ALA A 80 -5.16 14.42 -9.33
C ALA A 80 -4.56 13.01 -9.22
N ILE A 81 -5.24 12.04 -9.83
CA ILE A 81 -4.81 10.65 -9.84
C ILE A 81 -4.36 10.22 -11.24
N SER A 82 -3.39 9.32 -11.27
CA SER A 82 -2.95 8.65 -12.50
C SER A 82 -3.09 7.14 -12.38
N GLN A 83 -3.16 6.46 -13.53
CA GLN A 83 -3.06 5.01 -13.61
C GLN A 83 -2.22 4.66 -14.84
N GLY A 84 -1.19 3.82 -14.65
CA GLY A 84 -0.23 3.51 -15.71
C GLY A 84 0.50 4.75 -16.28
N GLY A 85 0.64 5.81 -15.47
CA GLY A 85 1.27 7.08 -15.86
C GLY A 85 0.36 8.06 -16.60
N ALA A 86 -0.90 7.71 -16.89
CA ALA A 86 -1.86 8.62 -17.50
C ALA A 86 -2.75 9.28 -16.43
N ILE A 87 -2.86 10.62 -16.46
CA ILE A 87 -3.76 11.36 -15.56
C ILE A 87 -5.21 11.04 -15.91
N LEU A 88 -5.98 10.58 -14.92
CA LEU A 88 -7.40 10.31 -15.07
C LEU A 88 -8.26 11.53 -14.72
N GLY A 89 -7.81 12.33 -13.74
CA GLY A 89 -8.52 13.52 -13.24
C GLY A 89 -8.46 13.62 -11.72
N TRP A 90 -9.36 14.38 -11.12
CA TRP A 90 -9.37 14.73 -9.70
C TRP A 90 -10.43 13.97 -8.92
N VAL A 91 -10.05 13.44 -7.76
CA VAL A 91 -10.95 12.81 -6.80
C VAL A 91 -10.80 13.43 -5.42
N ASN A 92 -11.82 13.29 -4.58
CA ASN A 92 -11.70 13.65 -3.17
C ASN A 92 -10.85 12.59 -2.46
N ALA A 93 -9.75 13.02 -1.83
CA ALA A 93 -8.75 12.11 -1.27
C ALA A 93 -9.27 11.25 -0.12
N ARG A 94 -10.40 11.61 0.50
CA ARG A 94 -11.04 10.79 1.55
C ARG A 94 -11.46 9.40 1.07
N TYR A 95 -11.58 9.20 -0.24
CA TYR A 95 -11.91 7.91 -0.86
C TYR A 95 -10.68 7.17 -1.37
N LEU A 96 -9.48 7.69 -1.12
CA LEU A 96 -8.23 7.02 -1.46
C LEU A 96 -7.63 6.47 -0.18
N SER A 97 -7.39 5.17 -0.16
CA SER A 97 -6.56 4.54 0.86
C SER A 97 -5.29 4.03 0.21
N PRO A 98 -4.15 4.03 0.92
CA PRO A 98 -2.99 3.29 0.46
C PRO A 98 -3.43 1.88 0.06
N ASP A 99 -3.03 1.48 -1.13
CA ASP A 99 -3.08 0.11 -1.60
C ASP A 99 -1.87 -0.62 -1.00
N SER A 100 -1.68 -0.44 0.31
CA SER A 100 -0.63 -1.04 1.14
C SER A 100 -1.01 -2.46 1.54
N GLY A 101 -1.81 -3.12 0.68
CA GLY A 101 -2.46 -4.40 0.88
C GLY A 101 -1.90 -5.24 2.03
N ALA A 102 -2.46 -5.09 3.21
CA ALA A 102 -2.99 -6.31 3.78
C ALA A 102 -4.18 -6.60 2.85
N PRO A 103 -4.07 -7.53 1.89
CA PRO A 103 -5.22 -7.87 1.07
C PRO A 103 -6.34 -8.29 2.03
N ALA A 104 -7.59 -8.15 1.62
CA ALA A 104 -8.71 -8.82 2.29
C ALA A 104 -8.44 -10.33 2.49
N ASP A 105 -7.49 -10.88 1.71
CA ASP A 105 -7.01 -12.25 1.75
C ASP A 105 -5.83 -12.52 2.70
N LEU A 106 -5.27 -11.55 3.44
CA LEU A 106 -4.30 -11.85 4.52
C LEU A 106 -4.94 -11.56 5.90
N PRO A 107 -5.40 -12.59 6.62
CA PRO A 107 -5.95 -12.43 7.96
C PRO A 107 -4.83 -12.12 8.97
N LEU A 108 -4.49 -10.83 9.15
CA LEU A 108 -3.47 -10.41 10.10
C LEU A 108 -3.99 -10.52 11.55
N MET A 109 -3.40 -11.42 12.32
CA MET A 109 -3.70 -11.66 13.74
C MET A 109 -2.78 -10.84 14.64
N ARG A 110 -2.51 -11.23 15.89
CA ARG A 110 -1.57 -10.50 16.77
C ARG A 110 -0.15 -10.37 16.17
N GLY A 111 0.64 -9.44 16.70
CA GLY A 111 2.04 -9.29 16.32
C GLY A 111 2.86 -10.54 16.64
N PHE A 112 3.87 -10.82 15.81
CA PHE A 112 4.63 -12.07 15.87
C PHE A 112 5.48 -12.16 17.14
N ARG A 113 6.26 -11.12 17.45
CA ARG A 113 7.14 -11.05 18.63
C ARG A 113 6.48 -10.34 19.83
N GLY A 114 5.32 -9.74 19.64
CA GLY A 114 4.58 -8.98 20.66
C GLY A 114 3.48 -8.14 20.03
N ASP A 115 2.59 -7.55 20.83
CA ASP A 115 1.40 -6.86 20.32
C ASP A 115 1.70 -5.66 19.41
N ASP A 116 2.82 -4.96 19.64
CA ASP A 116 3.27 -3.80 18.85
C ASP A 116 4.17 -4.17 17.66
N ASP A 117 4.37 -5.47 17.39
CA ASP A 117 5.21 -5.91 16.27
C ASP A 117 4.54 -5.60 14.92
N PRO A 118 5.18 -4.82 14.02
CA PRO A 118 4.65 -4.59 12.68
C PRO A 118 4.55 -5.87 11.84
N CYS A 119 5.38 -6.88 12.12
CA CYS A 119 5.24 -8.21 11.55
C CYS A 119 4.19 -8.99 12.34
N ARG A 120 3.17 -9.53 11.67
CA ARG A 120 2.01 -10.14 12.32
C ARG A 120 1.82 -11.58 11.89
N LEU A 121 1.27 -12.41 12.77
CA LEU A 121 0.84 -13.76 12.41
C LEU A 121 -0.28 -13.68 11.36
N VAL A 122 -0.26 -14.58 10.39
CA VAL A 122 -1.21 -14.63 9.28
C VAL A 122 -2.07 -15.88 9.42
N GLY A 123 -3.38 -15.69 9.32
CA GLY A 123 -4.36 -16.77 9.37
C GLY A 123 -4.69 -17.40 8.02
N GLU A 124 -5.57 -18.38 8.08
CA GLU A 124 -6.06 -19.13 6.91
C GLU A 124 -7.00 -18.30 6.04
N SER A 125 -6.69 -18.30 4.76
CA SER A 125 -7.49 -17.72 3.68
C SER A 125 -7.21 -18.48 2.38
N ALA A 126 -7.96 -18.15 1.33
CA ALA A 126 -7.69 -18.66 -0.01
C ALA A 126 -6.27 -18.32 -0.51
N ALA A 127 -5.68 -17.20 -0.06
CA ALA A 127 -4.33 -16.80 -0.44
C ALA A 127 -3.24 -17.50 0.38
N THR A 128 -3.53 -17.93 1.61
CA THR A 128 -2.52 -18.44 2.54
C THR A 128 -2.57 -19.95 2.75
N VAL A 129 -3.59 -20.63 2.22
CA VAL A 129 -3.81 -22.07 2.39
C VAL A 129 -2.61 -22.94 1.99
N ASN A 130 -1.80 -22.50 1.02
CA ASN A 130 -0.62 -23.24 0.55
C ASN A 130 0.64 -23.04 1.41
N TYR A 131 0.59 -22.13 2.40
CA TYR A 131 1.76 -21.76 3.21
C TYR A 131 1.59 -22.10 4.69
N LEU A 132 0.37 -22.43 5.13
CA LEU A 132 0.08 -22.78 6.50
C LEU A 132 0.46 -24.23 6.76
N ASP A 133 1.51 -24.42 7.53
CA ASP A 133 1.98 -25.70 8.02
C ASP A 133 1.73 -25.76 9.53
N HIS A 134 1.14 -26.85 10.03
CA HIS A 134 0.98 -27.09 11.47
C HIS A 134 2.28 -27.05 12.29
N THR A 135 3.45 -27.14 11.65
CA THR A 135 4.76 -27.06 12.31
C THR A 135 5.44 -25.69 12.21
N ARG A 136 4.85 -24.75 11.47
CA ARG A 136 5.45 -23.43 11.21
C ARG A 136 4.43 -22.30 11.36
N TRP A 137 4.88 -21.13 11.75
CA TRP A 137 4.07 -19.93 11.72
C TRP A 137 4.18 -19.25 10.36
N LEU A 138 3.06 -18.77 9.84
CA LEU A 138 3.06 -17.83 8.72
C LEU A 138 3.04 -16.41 9.29
N VAL A 139 4.07 -15.63 8.94
CA VAL A 139 4.24 -14.24 9.37
C VAL A 139 4.16 -13.33 8.16
N GLY A 140 3.35 -12.30 8.24
CA GLY A 140 3.21 -11.26 7.24
C GLY A 140 3.86 -10.01 7.77
N CYS A 141 4.89 -9.52 7.09
CA CYS A 141 5.56 -8.29 7.48
C CYS A 141 5.48 -7.22 6.39
N PRO A 142 5.08 -5.97 6.69
CA PRO A 142 5.07 -4.89 5.70
C PRO A 142 6.43 -4.77 5.03
N ALA A 143 6.45 -4.62 3.70
CA ALA A 143 7.66 -4.46 2.94
C ALA A 143 8.46 -3.25 3.46
N GLY A 144 9.75 -3.46 3.73
CA GLY A 144 10.64 -2.41 4.25
C GLY A 144 10.53 -2.11 5.75
N SER A 145 9.72 -2.85 6.50
CA SER A 145 9.68 -2.74 7.96
C SER A 145 10.99 -3.18 8.62
N ALA A 146 11.36 -2.52 9.72
CA ALA A 146 12.63 -2.73 10.42
C ALA A 146 12.82 -4.15 11.00
N GLY A 147 11.74 -4.92 11.18
CA GLY A 147 11.78 -6.28 11.74
C GLY A 147 11.94 -7.39 10.71
N LEU A 148 11.84 -7.10 9.41
CA LEU A 148 11.84 -8.12 8.36
C LEU A 148 13.15 -8.92 8.31
N ALA A 149 14.30 -8.23 8.39
CA ALA A 149 15.62 -8.87 8.32
C ALA A 149 15.85 -9.82 9.50
N GLU A 150 15.47 -9.41 10.71
CA GLU A 150 15.61 -10.21 11.92
C GLU A 150 14.81 -11.52 11.83
N ILE A 151 13.59 -11.49 11.29
CA ILE A 151 12.79 -12.71 11.14
C ILE A 151 13.43 -13.69 10.15
N LEU A 152 13.99 -13.19 9.04
CA LEU A 152 14.65 -14.04 8.06
C LEU A 152 15.96 -14.64 8.61
N GLU A 153 16.77 -13.83 9.29
CA GLU A 153 18.12 -14.22 9.69
C GLU A 153 18.19 -14.87 11.07
N GLU A 154 17.46 -14.37 12.06
CA GLU A 154 17.55 -14.81 13.47
C GLU A 154 16.48 -15.82 13.83
N PHE A 155 15.27 -15.69 13.29
CA PHE A 155 14.17 -16.64 13.52
C PHE A 155 14.17 -17.79 12.51
N GLY A 156 15.10 -17.80 11.55
CA GLY A 156 15.19 -18.84 10.52
C GLY A 156 13.98 -18.86 9.59
N GLY A 157 13.44 -17.67 9.30
CA GLY A 157 12.29 -17.51 8.42
C GLY A 157 12.64 -17.67 6.95
N ASP A 158 11.79 -18.36 6.21
CA ASP A 158 11.86 -18.49 4.75
C ASP A 158 10.80 -17.59 4.12
N GLU A 159 11.18 -16.68 3.22
CA GLU A 159 10.20 -15.94 2.41
C GLU A 159 9.48 -16.90 1.46
N VAL A 160 8.14 -16.94 1.52
CA VAL A 160 7.30 -17.86 0.74
C VAL A 160 6.43 -17.15 -0.29
N ASP A 161 6.11 -15.86 -0.08
CA ASP A 161 5.38 -15.04 -1.05
C ASP A 161 5.46 -13.54 -0.73
N ARG A 162 4.95 -12.70 -1.63
CA ARG A 162 4.73 -11.26 -1.44
C ARG A 162 3.33 -10.88 -1.91
N ILE A 163 2.46 -10.51 -0.97
CA ILE A 163 1.06 -10.21 -1.27
C ILE A 163 0.68 -8.85 -0.66
N GLY A 164 0.18 -7.95 -1.52
CA GLY A 164 -0.32 -6.63 -1.11
C GLY A 164 0.73 -5.70 -0.47
N GLY A 165 2.03 -5.94 -0.64
CA GLY A 165 3.05 -5.15 0.06
C GLY A 165 3.41 -5.69 1.44
N TYR A 166 2.97 -6.91 1.76
CA TYR A 166 3.54 -7.73 2.82
C TYR A 166 4.47 -8.78 2.21
N VAL A 167 5.54 -9.10 2.94
CA VAL A 167 6.37 -10.27 2.73
C VAL A 167 5.82 -11.38 3.64
N LEU A 168 5.47 -12.52 3.06
CA LEU A 168 5.03 -13.70 3.79
C LEU A 168 6.25 -14.58 4.08
N ILE A 169 6.39 -14.95 5.34
CA ILE A 169 7.54 -15.63 5.88
C ILE A 169 7.06 -16.85 6.66
N SER A 170 7.52 -18.03 6.27
CA SER A 170 7.34 -19.27 7.00
C SER A 170 8.43 -19.35 8.07
N VAL A 171 8.06 -19.26 9.34
CA VAL A 171 8.98 -19.30 10.48
C VAL A 171 8.80 -20.62 11.24
N PRO A 172 9.87 -21.35 11.60
CA PRO A 172 9.78 -22.53 12.46
C PRO A 172 8.98 -22.25 13.73
N GLY A 173 8.02 -23.13 14.05
CA GLY A 173 7.27 -23.05 15.31
C GLY A 173 8.17 -23.36 16.52
N ALA A 174 7.87 -22.75 17.67
CA ALA A 174 8.39 -23.21 18.94
C ALA A 174 7.62 -24.47 19.35
N GLU A 175 8.33 -25.59 19.41
CA GLU A 175 7.85 -26.82 20.06
C GLU A 175 7.87 -26.67 21.59
#